data_AF-A0A1S8C588-F1
#
_entry.id   AF-A0A1S8C588-F1
#
_cell.length_a   1.000
_cell.length_b   1.000
_cell.length_c   1.000
_cell.angle_alpha   90.00
_cell.angle_beta   90.00
_cell.angle_gamma   90.00
#
_symmetry.space_group_name_H-M   'P 1'
#
loop_
_entity.id
_entity.type
_entity.pdbx_description
1 polymer ?
#
loop_
_entity_poly.entity_id
_entity_poly.type
_entity_poly.pdbx_seq_one_letter_code
_entity_poly.pdbx_strand_id
1 'polypeptide(L)' 'MAELVLTAPSQRRAHSSALARMSCCPTCAAPEVDDQPGDFDPRAFVAALVCRACGHEWSVSC' A
#
# COMPACT_ATOMS: atom_id res chain seq x y z
N MET A 1 34.35 -5.04 25.43
CA MET A 1 33.11 -5.80 25.18
C MET A 1 32.22 -4.89 24.36
N ALA A 2 32.06 -5.17 23.06
CA ALA A 2 31.34 -4.31 22.12
C ALA A 2 29.97 -4.93 21.84
N GLU A 3 28.91 -4.28 22.33
CA GLU A 3 27.54 -4.68 22.04
C GLU A 3 27.15 -4.06 20.70
N LEU A 4 27.16 -4.88 19.64
CA LEU A 4 26.51 -4.55 18.38
C LEU A 4 25.00 -4.48 18.65
N VAL A 5 24.47 -3.27 18.84
CA VAL A 5 23.05 -3.00 18.78
C VAL A 5 22.61 -3.26 17.33
N LEU A 6 22.10 -4.47 17.08
CA LEU A 6 21.32 -4.81 15.91
C LEU A 6 20.03 -3.97 15.97
N THR A 7 20.10 -2.71 15.55
CA THR A 7 18.91 -1.98 15.11
C THR A 7 18.38 -2.72 13.91
N ALA A 8 17.45 -3.65 14.16
CA ALA A 8 16.63 -4.24 13.12
C ALA A 8 16.13 -3.09 12.25
N PRO A 9 16.45 -3.04 10.94
CA PRO A 9 15.75 -2.12 10.06
C PRO A 9 14.30 -2.54 10.21
N SER A 10 13.50 -1.64 10.78
CA SER A 10 12.07 -1.81 10.92
C SER A 10 11.59 -2.04 9.50
N GLN A 11 11.38 -3.30 9.14
CA GLN A 11 10.85 -3.70 7.85
C GLN A 11 9.38 -3.26 7.85
N ARG A 12 9.14 -1.95 7.80
CA ARG A 12 8.07 -1.38 7.01
C ARG A 12 8.43 -1.60 5.55
N ARG A 13 8.55 -2.89 5.18
CA ARG A 13 8.23 -3.32 3.84
C ARG A 13 6.83 -2.75 3.64
N ALA A 14 6.71 -1.76 2.77
CA ALA A 14 5.43 -1.33 2.25
C ALA A 14 4.84 -2.56 1.57
N HIS A 15 4.20 -3.42 2.36
CA HIS A 15 3.48 -4.57 1.84
C HIS A 15 2.18 -3.98 1.34
N SER A 16 2.11 -3.82 0.02
CA SER A 16 0.85 -3.60 -0.67
C SER A 16 -0.14 -4.65 -0.14
N SER A 17 -1.31 -4.20 0.28
CA SER A 17 -2.37 -5.00 0.87
C SER A 17 -2.82 -6.07 -0.13
N ALA A 18 -3.49 -7.10 0.37
CA ALA A 18 -4.07 -8.11 -0.52
C ALA A 18 -5.01 -7.45 -1.55
N LEU A 19 -5.71 -6.38 -1.17
CA LEU A 19 -6.58 -5.61 -2.05
C LEU A 19 -5.79 -4.90 -3.16
N ALA A 20 -4.70 -4.21 -2.81
CA ALA A 20 -3.83 -3.57 -3.79
C ALA A 20 -3.26 -4.60 -4.79
N ARG A 21 -2.82 -5.76 -4.30
CA ARG A 21 -2.24 -6.84 -5.14
C ARG A 21 -3.25 -7.55 -6.05
N MET A 22 -4.53 -7.51 -5.70
CA MET A 22 -5.62 -8.10 -6.50
C MET A 22 -6.30 -7.08 -7.43
N SER A 23 -5.92 -5.80 -7.35
CA SER A 23 -6.52 -4.72 -8.12
C SER A 23 -5.64 -4.32 -9.30
N CYS A 24 -6.28 -3.96 -10.42
CA CYS A 24 -5.62 -3.28 -11.53
C CYS A 24 -6.07 -1.82 -11.57
N CYS A 25 -5.22 -0.93 -12.08
CA CYS A 25 -5.60 0.47 -12.24
C CYS A 25 -6.79 0.62 -13.20
N PRO A 26 -7.87 1.32 -12.82
CA PRO A 26 -9.03 1.51 -13.70
C PRO A 26 -8.74 2.42 -14.90
N THR A 27 -7.68 3.23 -14.86
CA THR A 27 -7.32 4.17 -15.93
C THR A 27 -6.38 3.57 -16.96
N CYS A 28 -5.31 2.90 -16.52
CA CYS A 28 -4.27 2.40 -17.41
C CYS A 28 -4.15 0.87 -17.44
N ALA A 29 -4.99 0.15 -16.68
CA ALA A 29 -4.97 -1.31 -16.53
C ALA A 29 -3.65 -1.91 -15.99
N ALA A 30 -2.71 -1.08 -15.51
CA ALA A 30 -1.47 -1.56 -14.93
C ALA A 30 -1.72 -2.31 -13.61
N PRO A 31 -0.97 -3.39 -13.33
CA PRO A 31 -1.09 -4.17 -12.10
C PRO A 31 -0.30 -3.56 -10.92
N GLU A 32 0.46 -2.49 -11.17
CA GLU A 32 1.33 -1.86 -10.18
C GLU A 32 0.51 -0.92 -9.28
N VAL A 33 -0.24 -1.50 -8.35
CA VAL A 33 -1.11 -0.80 -7.39
C VAL A 33 -0.55 -0.96 -5.98
N ASP A 34 -0.48 0.15 -5.25
CA ASP A 34 -0.04 0.20 -3.85
C ASP A 34 -1.13 0.87 -2.98
N ASP A 35 -1.09 0.63 -1.67
CA ASP A 35 -1.93 1.37 -0.73
C ASP A 35 -1.38 2.77 -0.49
N GLN A 36 -2.28 3.72 -0.32
CA GLN A 36 -1.93 5.05 0.12
C GLN A 36 -1.75 5.06 1.65
N PRO A 37 -0.55 5.37 2.16
CA PRO A 37 -0.29 5.33 3.59
C PRO A 37 -1.06 6.45 4.32
N GLY A 38 -1.84 6.07 5.32
CA GLY A 38 -2.55 7.01 6.20
C GLY A 38 -4.03 7.21 5.88
N ASP A 39 -4.55 6.62 4.82
CA ASP A 39 -5.93 6.80 4.34
C ASP A 39 -6.74 5.49 4.40
N PHE A 40 -6.53 4.71 5.46
CA PHE A 40 -7.36 3.56 5.77
C PHE A 40 -8.35 3.95 6.87
N ASP A 41 -9.65 3.95 6.55
CA ASP A 41 -10.72 4.12 7.54
C ASP A 41 -11.27 2.73 7.93
N PRO A 42 -10.93 2.21 9.13
CA PRO A 42 -11.40 0.90 9.59
C PRO A 42 -12.91 0.86 9.90
N ARG A 43 -13.57 2.01 10.07
CA ARG A 43 -15.03 2.07 10.32
C ARG A 43 -15.82 2.01 9.03
N ALA A 44 -15.28 2.62 7.98
CA ALA A 44 -15.92 2.63 6.66
C ALA A 44 -15.47 1.47 5.77
N PHE A 45 -14.48 0.67 6.18
CA PHE A 45 -13.84 -0.36 5.35
C PHE A 45 -13.38 0.21 3.99
N VAL A 46 -12.93 1.47 3.99
CA VAL A 46 -12.42 2.17 2.81
C VAL A 46 -10.90 2.07 2.81
N ALA A 47 -10.34 1.61 1.70
CA ALA A 47 -8.91 1.60 1.44
C ALA A 47 -8.60 2.49 0.23
N ALA A 48 -7.70 3.45 0.40
CA ALA A 48 -7.18 4.23 -0.72
C ALA A 48 -6.02 3.50 -1.41
N LEU A 49 -6.11 3.43 -2.73
CA LEU A 49 -5.15 2.79 -3.62
C LEU A 49 -4.58 3.82 -4.59
N VAL A 50 -3.32 3.63 -4.97
CA VAL A 50 -2.61 4.45 -5.96
C VAL A 50 -1.93 3.57 -6.99
N CYS A 51 -2.06 3.93 -8.26
CA CYS A 51 -1.33 3.29 -9.35
C CYS A 51 0.06 3.90 -9.47
N ARG A 52 1.09 3.06 -9.44
CA ARG A 52 2.49 3.49 -9.59
C ARG A 52 2.87 3.79 -11.05
N ALA A 53 2.14 3.23 -12.01
CA ALA A 53 2.41 3.43 -13.43
C ALA A 53 1.90 4.78 -13.97
N CYS A 54 0.70 5.21 -13.54
CA CYS A 54 0.08 6.45 -14.02
C CYS A 54 -0.21 7.49 -12.94
N GLY A 55 -0.05 7.15 -11.66
CA GLY A 55 -0.34 8.04 -10.53
C GLY A 55 -1.82 8.21 -10.21
N HIS A 56 -2.72 7.44 -10.84
CA HIS A 56 -4.15 7.51 -10.53
C HIS A 56 -4.42 7.04 -9.10
N GLU A 57 -5.21 7.80 -8.35
CA GLU A 57 -5.61 7.51 -6.97
C GLU A 57 -7.12 7.20 -6.93
N TRP A 58 -7.52 6.17 -6.18
CA TRP A 58 -8.92 5.81 -6.00
C TRP A 58 -9.15 5.11 -4.66
N SER A 59 -10.38 5.19 -4.15
CA SER A 59 -10.77 4.51 -2.92
C SER A 59 -11.63 3.30 -3.24
N VAL A 60 -11.41 2.19 -2.54
CA VAL A 60 -12.19 0.96 -2.64
C VAL A 60 -12.83 0.68 -1.29
N SER A 61 -14.14 0.46 -1.29
CA SER A 61 -14.92 0.06 -0.12
C SER A 61 -15.54 -1.31 -0.35
N CYS A 62 -15.58 -2.14 0.70
CA CYS A 62 -16.29 -3.43 0.70
C CYS A 62 -17.80 -3.24 0.94
#